data_AF-E3N5Y9-F1
#
_entry.id   AF-E3N5Y9-F1
#
_cell.length_a   1.000
_cell.length_b   1.000
_cell.length_c   1.000
_cell.angle_alpha   90.00
_cell.angle_beta   90.00
_cell.angle_gamma   90.00
#
_symmetry.space_group_name_H-M   'P 1'
#
loop_
_entity.id
_entity.type
_entity.pdbx_description
1 polymer ?
#
loop_
_entity_poly.entity_id
_entity_poly.type
_entity_poly.pdbx_seq_one_letter_code
_entity_poly.pdbx_strand_id
1 'polypeptide(L)'
;MGDFSNDSQNVPPQNEVDNGFPIIEASTHNEELLPKTNLSTTSTLPEDVEYQGKPPEGFVLGKYYRLPKALFLGKLWSDKHTCENAEEKHLLMKKYRNNCNRSNSTSSCKSRHQLEGALNLLTEAGMDPNVIAHDVEDFKTLAAHLKDYRICVWTIQKDTLLPEIIAQQNEQAHGMIPLLCIDGSYDFFIPTISNVKLSYCFKCHDFGGKDHARSCTAICKKCGSEKCSADPNVNIFCEKCRISFHSKKCFDAHSKPKSLKALPFCEKYEWCQKCRRAVKRQSYSKVVHSCRVYFCRFCDEKVSHRYEWAHVKANPNCKKLFYESEYPSLLAPQ
;
A
#
# COMPACT_ATOMS: atom_id res chain seq x y z
N MET A 1 -17.72 29.77 52.05
CA MET A 1 -17.20 30.69 53.08
C MET A 1 -15.80 31.03 52.62
N GLY A 2 -15.52 32.14 51.95
CA GLY A 2 -16.05 33.50 51.97
C GLY A 2 -14.79 34.36 51.81
N ASP A 3 -14.54 34.81 50.59
CA ASP A 3 -14.62 36.22 50.17
C ASP A 3 -13.47 37.08 50.71
N PHE A 4 -12.65 37.58 49.78
CA PHE A 4 -12.17 38.96 49.84
C PHE A 4 -12.20 39.58 48.44
N SER A 5 -13.13 40.52 48.30
CA SER A 5 -13.34 41.52 47.26
C SER A 5 -12.05 42.31 46.96
N ASN A 6 -11.68 42.55 45.70
CA ASN A 6 -12.17 43.58 44.77
C ASN A 6 -11.77 45.01 45.19
N ASP A 7 -10.91 45.65 44.39
CA ASP A 7 -11.01 47.08 44.13
C ASP A 7 -10.47 47.40 42.73
N SER A 8 -11.32 48.08 41.97
CA SER A 8 -11.09 48.63 40.65
C SER A 8 -10.58 50.08 40.77
N GLN A 9 -9.80 50.57 39.81
CA GLN A 9 -10.17 51.69 38.92
C GLN A 9 -8.96 52.39 38.26
N ASN A 10 -9.20 52.75 36.99
CA ASN A 10 -8.69 53.90 36.21
C ASN A 10 -7.39 53.81 35.37
N VAL A 11 -7.65 53.63 34.07
CA VAL A 11 -6.92 53.98 32.82
C VAL A 11 -6.99 55.52 32.63
N PRO A 12 -6.05 56.29 31.99
CA PRO A 12 -5.90 56.36 30.51
C PRO A 12 -4.49 56.79 29.98
N PRO A 13 -4.29 57.18 28.69
CA PRO A 13 -3.90 56.28 27.59
C PRO A 13 -2.72 56.83 26.71
N GLN A 14 -2.55 56.25 25.51
CA GLN A 14 -1.79 56.73 24.32
C GLN A 14 -0.35 56.24 24.13
N ASN A 15 -0.11 55.48 23.06
CA ASN A 15 0.49 56.04 21.85
C ASN A 15 0.39 55.07 20.67
N GLU A 16 -0.20 55.58 19.60
CA GLU A 16 -0.21 55.04 18.24
C GLU A 16 1.17 55.19 17.60
N VAL A 17 1.56 54.22 16.76
CA VAL A 17 2.48 54.48 15.65
C VAL A 17 1.91 53.78 14.42
N ASP A 18 1.43 54.63 13.54
CA ASP A 18 1.00 54.40 12.16
C ASP A 18 2.19 54.04 11.25
N ASN A 19 1.92 53.36 10.13
CA ASN A 19 2.46 53.66 8.80
C ASN A 19 2.24 52.50 7.80
N GLY A 20 1.29 52.71 6.89
CA GLY A 20 1.61 52.54 5.46
C GLY A 20 0.84 51.47 4.67
N PHE A 21 -0.42 51.74 4.33
CA PHE A 21 -1.02 51.25 3.09
C PHE A 21 -1.63 52.44 2.34
N PRO A 22 -1.29 52.68 1.06
CA PRO A 22 -1.96 53.72 0.29
C PRO A 22 -3.30 53.18 -0.25
N ILE A 23 -4.37 53.85 0.17
CA ILE A 23 -5.68 53.87 -0.50
C ILE A 23 -5.60 55.00 -1.53
N ILE A 24 -6.05 54.75 -2.77
CA ILE A 24 -6.33 55.80 -3.74
C ILE A 24 -7.80 55.69 -4.12
N GLU A 25 -8.57 56.71 -3.73
CA GLU A 25 -9.93 56.97 -4.21
C GLU A 25 -9.91 57.74 -5.54
N ALA A 26 -10.99 57.54 -6.30
CA ALA A 26 -11.20 58.02 -7.66
C ALA A 26 -11.58 59.51 -7.75
N SER A 27 -11.29 60.13 -8.91
CA SER A 27 -12.05 61.27 -9.41
C SER A 27 -12.06 61.31 -10.94
N THR A 28 -13.08 61.99 -11.47
CA THR A 28 -13.89 61.68 -12.67
C THR A 28 -13.78 62.71 -13.80
N HIS A 29 -14.35 62.32 -14.96
CA HIS A 29 -14.85 63.09 -16.13
C HIS A 29 -13.91 63.13 -17.36
N ASN A 30 -14.22 62.38 -18.45
CA ASN A 30 -15.23 62.56 -19.54
C ASN A 30 -14.59 63.32 -20.72
N GLU A 31 -14.67 62.99 -22.01
CA GLU A 31 -15.52 62.18 -22.92
C GLU A 31 -14.60 61.76 -24.10
N GLU A 32 -14.83 60.69 -24.87
CA GLU A 32 -15.85 60.63 -25.93
C GLU A 32 -16.14 59.17 -26.41
N LEU A 33 -17.40 58.77 -26.21
CA LEU A 33 -18.34 57.89 -26.93
C LEU A 33 -17.85 56.81 -27.94
N LEU A 34 -18.42 55.59 -28.14
CA LEU A 34 -19.48 54.67 -27.61
C LEU A 34 -19.45 53.42 -28.57
N PRO A 35 -20.23 52.30 -28.42
CA PRO A 35 -20.80 51.60 -27.25
C PRO A 35 -20.47 50.06 -27.23
N LYS A 36 -20.17 49.48 -26.06
CA LYS A 36 -21.00 48.56 -25.22
C LYS A 36 -21.74 47.39 -25.90
N THR A 37 -21.44 46.16 -25.48
CA THR A 37 -22.42 45.28 -24.79
C THR A 37 -21.77 44.08 -24.08
N ASN A 38 -21.78 44.15 -22.75
CA ASN A 38 -22.07 43.13 -21.74
C ASN A 38 -21.28 41.80 -21.65
N LEU A 39 -20.47 41.75 -20.58
CA LEU A 39 -20.23 40.57 -19.76
C LEU A 39 -21.58 39.96 -19.28
N SER A 40 -21.80 38.67 -19.56
CA SER A 40 -22.69 37.80 -18.77
C SER A 40 -22.30 36.34 -18.97
N THR A 41 -21.74 35.78 -17.89
CA THR A 41 -22.00 34.45 -17.34
C THR A 41 -22.60 33.41 -18.28
N THR A 42 -21.78 32.47 -18.76
CA THR A 42 -22.02 31.00 -18.72
C THR A 42 -20.86 30.30 -19.43
N SER A 43 -19.86 29.87 -18.66
CA SER A 43 -19.03 28.74 -19.10
C SER A 43 -19.86 27.49 -18.85
N THR A 44 -20.69 27.14 -19.82
CA THR A 44 -21.43 25.88 -19.82
C THR A 44 -20.41 24.76 -20.02
N LEU A 45 -20.02 24.14 -18.90
CA LEU A 45 -19.59 22.74 -18.90
C LEU A 45 -20.63 21.95 -19.70
N PRO A 46 -20.23 21.02 -20.59
CA PRO A 46 -21.20 20.29 -21.40
C PRO A 46 -22.18 19.54 -20.49
N GLU A 47 -23.42 20.03 -20.47
CA GLU A 47 -24.55 19.37 -19.82
C GLU A 47 -24.75 17.99 -20.46
N ASP A 48 -24.79 16.98 -19.59
CA ASP A 48 -25.55 15.74 -19.70
C ASP A 48 -25.75 15.16 -21.12
N VAL A 49 -24.72 14.50 -21.63
CA VAL A 49 -24.94 13.39 -22.59
C VAL A 49 -25.12 12.12 -21.78
N GLU A 50 -26.37 11.89 -21.38
CA GLU A 50 -26.81 10.68 -20.69
C GLU A 50 -26.61 9.46 -21.59
N TYR A 51 -25.68 8.58 -21.20
CA TYR A 51 -25.41 7.34 -21.92
C TYR A 51 -26.52 6.33 -21.61
N GLN A 52 -27.32 5.98 -22.62
CA GLN A 52 -28.36 4.94 -22.52
C GLN A 52 -27.81 3.49 -22.54
N GLY A 53 -26.50 3.29 -22.32
CA GLY A 53 -25.91 1.97 -22.15
C GLY A 53 -25.49 1.72 -20.70
N LYS A 54 -25.51 0.46 -20.26
CA LYS A 54 -24.97 0.09 -18.94
C LYS A 54 -23.48 0.49 -18.89
N PRO A 55 -23.02 1.33 -17.94
CA PRO A 55 -21.60 1.70 -17.86
C PRO A 55 -20.76 0.44 -17.64
N PRO A 56 -19.55 0.35 -18.20
CA PRO A 56 -18.65 -0.77 -17.93
C PRO A 56 -18.49 -0.92 -16.41
N GLU A 57 -18.69 -2.12 -15.88
CA GLU A 57 -18.57 -2.40 -14.45
C GLU A 57 -17.09 -2.27 -14.04
N GLY A 58 -16.70 -1.10 -13.51
CA GLY A 58 -15.30 -0.77 -13.23
C GLY A 58 -15.13 0.33 -12.19
N PHE A 59 -13.88 0.66 -11.84
CA PHE A 59 -13.59 1.72 -10.88
C PHE A 59 -13.61 3.11 -11.55
N VAL A 60 -13.24 3.19 -12.82
CA VAL A 60 -13.24 4.43 -13.62
C VAL A 60 -14.64 4.70 -14.19
N LEU A 61 -15.18 5.87 -13.84
CA LEU A 61 -16.51 6.32 -14.23
C LEU A 61 -16.46 7.23 -15.47
N GLY A 62 -17.41 7.01 -16.38
CA GLY A 62 -17.54 7.77 -17.63
C GLY A 62 -16.67 7.26 -18.78
N LYS A 63 -16.88 7.82 -19.97
CA LYS A 63 -16.18 7.44 -21.21
C LYS A 63 -14.89 8.22 -21.46
N TYR A 64 -14.82 9.45 -20.97
CA TYR A 64 -13.71 10.37 -21.19
C TYR A 64 -12.69 10.33 -20.04
N TYR A 65 -11.44 10.71 -20.34
CA TYR A 65 -10.34 10.80 -19.37
C TYR A 65 -10.02 9.48 -18.66
N ARG A 66 -10.29 8.32 -19.30
CA ARG A 66 -10.20 7.02 -18.61
C ARG A 66 -8.79 6.71 -18.12
N LEU A 67 -7.76 6.99 -18.94
CA LEU A 67 -6.37 6.80 -18.54
C LEU A 67 -5.97 7.66 -17.33
N PRO A 68 -6.08 9.01 -17.37
CA PRO A 68 -5.69 9.82 -16.22
C PRO A 68 -6.59 9.58 -14.99
N LYS A 69 -7.88 9.24 -15.16
CA LYS A 69 -8.73 8.77 -14.04
C LYS A 69 -8.20 7.49 -13.42
N ALA A 70 -7.85 6.50 -14.23
CA ALA A 70 -7.32 5.22 -13.74
C ALA A 70 -6.00 5.43 -12.97
N LEU A 71 -5.10 6.27 -13.50
CA LEU A 71 -3.85 6.65 -12.86
C LEU A 71 -4.09 7.38 -11.54
N PHE A 72 -5.00 8.35 -11.50
CA PHE A 72 -5.39 9.06 -10.28
C PHE A 72 -5.92 8.11 -9.20
N LEU A 73 -6.80 7.18 -9.57
CA LEU A 73 -7.34 6.18 -8.63
C LEU A 73 -6.25 5.23 -8.12
N GLY A 74 -5.37 4.78 -9.02
CA GLY A 74 -4.20 3.96 -8.67
C GLY A 74 -3.24 4.69 -7.73
N LYS A 75 -2.97 5.97 -7.98
CA LYS A 75 -2.15 6.82 -7.12
C LYS A 75 -2.75 6.89 -5.72
N LEU A 76 -4.04 7.21 -5.59
CA LEU A 76 -4.72 7.22 -4.28
C LEU A 76 -4.67 5.85 -3.59
N TRP A 77 -4.79 4.77 -4.36
CA TRP A 77 -4.67 3.42 -3.84
C TRP A 77 -3.26 3.09 -3.35
N SER A 78 -2.22 3.55 -4.04
CA SER A 78 -0.82 3.39 -3.62
C SER A 78 -0.53 4.23 -2.38
N ASP A 79 -0.86 5.52 -2.40
CA ASP A 79 -0.56 6.49 -1.33
C ASP A 79 -1.15 6.06 0.02
N LYS A 80 -2.39 5.58 0.04
CA LYS A 80 -3.00 5.11 1.30
C LYS A 80 -2.27 3.90 1.90
N HIS A 81 -1.56 3.11 1.09
CA HIS A 81 -0.82 1.94 1.57
C HIS A 81 0.60 2.28 2.00
N THR A 82 1.23 3.26 1.34
CA THR A 82 2.60 3.71 1.63
C THR A 82 2.69 4.82 2.68
N CYS A 83 1.60 5.54 2.96
CA CYS A 83 1.59 6.61 3.95
C CYS A 83 1.84 6.07 5.38
N GLU A 84 2.89 6.61 6.02
CA GLU A 84 3.30 6.31 7.39
C GLU A 84 2.54 7.17 8.42
N ASN A 85 2.21 8.43 8.09
CA ASN A 85 1.48 9.34 8.98
C ASN A 85 0.01 8.90 9.13
N ALA A 86 -0.44 8.73 10.38
CA ALA A 86 -1.79 8.22 10.66
C ALA A 86 -2.93 9.17 10.23
N GLU A 87 -2.75 10.48 10.38
CA GLU A 87 -3.76 11.50 10.05
C GLU A 87 -3.88 11.65 8.53
N GLU A 88 -2.75 11.77 7.84
CA GLU A 88 -2.70 11.85 6.38
C GLU A 88 -3.25 10.57 5.75
N LYS A 89 -2.90 9.40 6.30
CA LYS A 89 -3.44 8.11 5.87
C LYS A 89 -4.96 8.07 6.03
N HIS A 90 -5.51 8.63 7.11
CA HIS A 90 -6.96 8.71 7.30
C HIS A 90 -7.61 9.58 6.22
N LEU A 91 -7.01 10.72 5.89
CA LEU A 91 -7.47 11.60 4.81
C LEU A 91 -7.42 10.91 3.44
N LEU A 92 -6.32 10.23 3.12
CA LEU A 92 -6.16 9.44 1.90
C LEU A 92 -7.19 8.29 1.81
N MET A 93 -7.46 7.61 2.92
CA MET A 93 -8.49 6.58 2.98
C MET A 93 -9.88 7.15 2.72
N LYS A 94 -10.20 8.33 3.26
CA LYS A 94 -11.46 9.04 2.99
C LYS A 94 -11.57 9.45 1.52
N LYS A 95 -10.50 10.06 0.96
CA LYS A 95 -10.44 10.47 -0.45
C LYS A 95 -10.59 9.27 -1.39
N TYR A 96 -9.88 8.17 -1.13
CA TYR A 96 -10.01 6.93 -1.89
C TYR A 96 -11.45 6.36 -1.85
N ARG A 97 -12.07 6.31 -0.66
CA ARG A 97 -13.45 5.83 -0.52
C ARG A 97 -14.45 6.67 -1.30
N ASN A 98 -14.30 7.99 -1.28
CA ASN A 98 -15.17 8.92 -2.00
C ASN A 98 -15.06 8.79 -3.53
N ASN A 99 -13.96 8.21 -4.03
CA ASN A 99 -13.71 8.02 -5.47
C ASN A 99 -13.95 6.60 -5.96
N CYS A 100 -13.82 5.56 -5.11
CA CYS A 100 -13.83 4.15 -5.51
C CYS A 100 -14.97 3.31 -4.92
N ASN A 101 -15.63 3.73 -3.83
CA ASN A 101 -16.48 2.81 -3.05
C ASN A 101 -17.92 2.73 -3.59
N ARG A 102 -18.49 1.51 -3.62
CA ARG A 102 -19.80 1.19 -4.23
C ARG A 102 -21.03 1.73 -3.48
N SER A 103 -20.91 2.13 -2.22
CA SER A 103 -22.07 2.51 -1.39
C SER A 103 -22.10 4.00 -1.00
N ASN A 104 -23.24 4.64 -1.28
CA ASN A 104 -23.82 5.82 -0.60
C ASN A 104 -23.41 7.25 -1.02
N SER A 105 -22.71 7.46 -2.13
CA SER A 105 -22.76 8.76 -2.81
C SER A 105 -23.36 8.60 -4.21
N THR A 106 -24.17 9.58 -4.62
CA THR A 106 -24.73 9.68 -5.97
C THR A 106 -23.58 9.51 -6.98
N SER A 107 -23.80 8.69 -8.00
CA SER A 107 -22.80 8.35 -9.03
C SER A 107 -22.17 9.60 -9.67
N SER A 108 -22.92 10.70 -9.76
CA SER A 108 -22.49 12.00 -10.26
C SER A 108 -21.33 12.62 -9.47
N CYS A 109 -21.41 12.67 -8.15
CA CYS A 109 -20.36 13.24 -7.30
C CYS A 109 -19.03 12.48 -7.43
N LYS A 110 -19.07 11.15 -7.58
CA LYS A 110 -17.87 10.32 -7.78
C LYS A 110 -17.22 10.58 -9.13
N SER A 111 -18.04 10.62 -10.19
CA SER A 111 -17.57 10.94 -11.54
C SER A 111 -16.87 12.30 -11.58
N ARG A 112 -17.45 13.30 -10.90
CA ARG A 112 -16.85 14.64 -10.78
C ARG A 112 -15.50 14.61 -10.07
N HIS A 113 -15.38 13.93 -8.93
CA HIS A 113 -14.09 13.85 -8.21
C HIS A 113 -13.01 13.11 -8.99
N GLN A 114 -13.37 12.05 -9.73
CA GLN A 114 -12.42 11.35 -10.59
C GLN A 114 -11.95 12.25 -11.74
N LEU A 115 -12.87 13.01 -12.35
CA LEU A 115 -12.53 13.97 -13.39
C LEU A 115 -11.62 15.08 -12.85
N GLU A 116 -11.98 15.71 -11.73
CA GLU A 116 -11.16 16.74 -11.09
C GLU A 116 -9.75 16.24 -10.76
N GLY A 117 -9.63 15.02 -10.22
CA GLY A 117 -8.33 14.39 -9.99
C GLY A 117 -7.53 14.11 -11.27
N ALA A 118 -8.21 13.74 -12.36
CA ALA A 118 -7.58 13.51 -13.65
C ALA A 118 -7.09 14.82 -14.30
N LEU A 119 -7.87 15.89 -14.25
CA LEU A 119 -7.49 17.20 -14.80
C LEU A 119 -6.31 17.80 -14.04
N ASN A 120 -6.28 17.66 -12.71
CA ASN A 120 -5.14 18.07 -11.90
C ASN A 120 -3.89 17.28 -12.27
N LEU A 121 -4.01 15.95 -12.44
CA LEU A 121 -2.87 15.11 -12.85
C LEU A 121 -2.34 15.51 -14.24
N LEU A 122 -3.20 15.82 -15.20
CA LEU A 122 -2.79 16.30 -16.52
C LEU A 122 -2.03 17.63 -16.42
N THR A 123 -2.58 18.57 -15.64
CA THR A 123 -1.95 19.88 -15.41
C THR A 123 -0.58 19.74 -14.73
N GLU A 124 -0.47 18.89 -13.70
CA GLU A 124 0.79 18.61 -12.99
C GLU A 124 1.83 17.94 -13.90
N ALA A 125 1.39 17.14 -14.88
CA ALA A 125 2.24 16.53 -15.90
C ALA A 125 2.60 17.46 -17.07
N GLY A 126 2.10 18.71 -17.07
CA GLY A 126 2.32 19.66 -18.16
C GLY A 126 1.53 19.34 -19.44
N MET A 127 0.44 18.58 -19.33
CA MET A 127 -0.43 18.20 -20.44
C MET A 127 -1.68 19.08 -20.50
N ASP A 128 -2.31 19.18 -21.67
CA ASP A 128 -3.54 19.95 -21.85
C ASP A 128 -4.75 19.24 -21.20
N PRO A 129 -5.39 19.83 -20.18
CA PRO A 129 -6.55 19.23 -19.51
C PRO A 129 -7.80 19.15 -20.40
N ASN A 130 -7.83 19.81 -21.56
CA ASN A 130 -8.97 19.75 -22.48
C ASN A 130 -8.96 18.51 -23.40
N VAL A 131 -7.84 17.78 -23.44
CA VAL A 131 -7.70 16.55 -24.24
C VAL A 131 -8.45 15.41 -23.53
N ILE A 132 -9.52 14.91 -24.15
CA ILE A 132 -10.43 13.93 -23.54
C ILE A 132 -10.01 12.46 -23.72
N ALA A 133 -9.22 12.17 -24.75
CA ALA A 133 -8.77 10.83 -25.16
C ALA A 133 -7.24 10.79 -25.13
N HIS A 134 -6.69 9.71 -24.59
CA HIS A 134 -5.25 9.61 -24.34
C HIS A 134 -4.70 8.30 -24.88
N ASP A 135 -3.55 8.37 -25.53
CA ASP A 135 -2.90 7.23 -26.18
C ASP A 135 -1.69 6.70 -25.38
N VAL A 136 -0.82 5.95 -26.07
CA VAL A 136 0.37 5.33 -25.48
C VAL A 136 1.47 6.36 -25.17
N GLU A 137 1.58 7.45 -25.94
CA GLU A 137 2.56 8.51 -25.68
C GLU A 137 2.12 9.39 -24.51
N ASP A 138 0.82 9.67 -24.41
CA ASP A 138 0.23 10.29 -23.23
C ASP A 138 0.47 9.46 -21.97
N PHE A 139 0.32 8.13 -22.07
CA PHE A 139 0.65 7.21 -21.00
C PHE A 139 2.10 7.33 -20.54
N LYS A 140 3.06 7.39 -21.47
CA LYS A 140 4.49 7.55 -21.13
C LYS A 140 4.75 8.87 -20.41
N THR A 141 4.12 9.96 -20.87
CA THR A 141 4.25 11.29 -20.26
C THR A 141 3.73 11.29 -18.83
N LEU A 142 2.52 10.77 -18.60
CA LEU A 142 1.94 10.62 -17.27
C LEU A 142 2.74 9.68 -16.38
N ALA A 143 3.27 8.58 -16.93
CA ALA A 143 4.11 7.65 -16.20
C ALA A 143 5.45 8.26 -15.76
N ALA A 144 6.05 9.11 -16.61
CA ALA A 144 7.27 9.84 -16.28
C ALA A 144 7.03 10.87 -15.16
N HIS A 145 5.87 11.53 -15.15
CA HIS A 145 5.46 12.39 -14.04
C HIS A 145 5.28 11.59 -12.74
N LEU A 146 4.70 10.39 -12.83
CA LEU A 146 4.47 9.46 -11.71
C LEU A 146 5.68 8.53 -11.43
N LYS A 147 6.91 9.07 -11.45
CA LYS A 147 8.17 8.30 -11.30
C LYS A 147 8.27 7.47 -10.01
N ASP A 148 7.56 7.87 -8.95
CA ASP A 148 7.57 7.19 -7.65
C ASP A 148 6.63 5.97 -7.59
N TYR A 149 5.96 5.66 -8.71
CA TYR A 149 5.02 4.55 -8.84
C TYR A 149 5.41 3.62 -9.97
N ARG A 150 5.54 2.33 -9.65
CA ARG A 150 5.57 1.26 -10.65
C ARG A 150 4.19 1.16 -11.27
N ILE A 151 4.08 1.43 -12.56
CA ILE A 151 2.82 1.35 -13.29
C ILE A 151 2.86 0.09 -14.14
N CYS A 152 1.91 -0.80 -13.94
CA CYS A 152 1.78 -2.02 -14.74
C CYS A 152 0.40 -2.03 -15.39
N VAL A 153 0.39 -2.29 -16.70
CA VAL A 153 -0.82 -2.38 -17.52
C VAL A 153 -1.06 -3.83 -17.87
N TRP A 154 -2.18 -4.37 -17.40
CA TRP A 154 -2.64 -5.70 -17.73
C TRP A 154 -3.67 -5.67 -18.84
N THR A 155 -3.76 -6.76 -19.59
CA THR A 155 -4.91 -7.10 -20.41
C THR A 155 -5.38 -8.51 -20.08
N ILE A 156 -6.53 -8.92 -20.63
CA ILE A 156 -7.01 -10.29 -20.55
C ILE A 156 -6.93 -10.86 -21.96
N GLN A 157 -6.15 -11.91 -22.14
CA GLN A 157 -6.07 -12.60 -23.43
C GLN A 157 -7.43 -13.18 -23.79
N LYS A 158 -7.91 -12.88 -25.01
CA LYS A 158 -9.27 -13.27 -25.46
C LYS A 158 -9.47 -14.78 -25.47
N ASP A 159 -8.44 -15.54 -25.80
CA ASP A 159 -8.53 -17.00 -25.97
C ASP A 159 -8.34 -17.79 -24.67
N THR A 160 -7.45 -17.32 -23.80
CA THR A 160 -7.05 -18.05 -22.58
C THR A 160 -7.73 -17.51 -21.32
N LEU A 161 -8.31 -16.31 -21.39
CA LEU A 161 -8.81 -15.52 -20.25
C LEU A 161 -7.76 -15.32 -19.15
N LEU A 162 -6.47 -15.45 -19.49
CA LEU A 162 -5.38 -15.23 -18.57
C LEU A 162 -4.95 -13.76 -18.60
N PRO A 163 -4.59 -13.19 -17.43
CA PRO A 163 -4.04 -11.85 -17.37
C PRO A 163 -2.62 -11.83 -17.92
N GLU A 164 -2.32 -10.84 -18.76
CA GLU A 164 -1.01 -10.60 -19.35
C GLU A 164 -0.59 -9.15 -19.10
N ILE A 165 0.70 -8.90 -18.81
CA ILE A 165 1.23 -7.54 -18.68
C ILE A 165 1.70 -7.07 -20.05
N ILE A 166 1.07 -6.02 -20.58
CA ILE A 166 1.38 -5.46 -21.90
C ILE A 166 2.28 -4.22 -21.83
N ALA A 167 2.38 -3.58 -20.67
CA ALA A 167 3.31 -2.48 -20.43
C ALA A 167 3.70 -2.37 -18.96
N GLN A 168 4.95 -1.95 -18.70
CA GLN A 168 5.43 -1.56 -17.37
C GLN A 168 6.24 -0.28 -17.46
N GLN A 169 6.14 0.56 -16.43
CA GLN A 169 6.94 1.77 -16.25
C GLN A 169 7.42 1.85 -14.80
N ASN A 170 8.58 2.48 -14.60
CA ASN A 170 9.18 2.72 -13.27
C ASN A 170 9.29 1.45 -12.40
N GLU A 171 9.83 0.35 -12.93
CA GLU A 171 9.82 -0.95 -12.25
C GLU A 171 10.46 -0.99 -10.86
N GLN A 172 11.41 -0.08 -10.60
CA GLN A 172 12.12 0.02 -9.33
C GLN A 172 11.39 0.89 -8.29
N ALA A 173 10.30 1.55 -8.68
CA ALA A 173 9.57 2.43 -7.80
C ALA A 173 8.76 1.65 -6.75
N HIS A 174 8.67 2.21 -5.55
CA HIS A 174 8.06 1.55 -4.40
C HIS A 174 6.53 1.59 -4.42
N GLY A 175 5.95 2.64 -4.98
CA GLY A 175 4.51 2.76 -5.22
C GLY A 175 4.04 1.82 -6.31
N MET A 176 2.73 1.52 -6.34
CA MET A 176 2.17 0.59 -7.33
C MET A 176 0.85 1.12 -7.88
N ILE A 177 0.78 1.23 -9.21
CA ILE A 177 -0.43 1.61 -9.95
C ILE A 177 -0.80 0.49 -10.92
N PRO A 178 -1.81 -0.33 -10.57
CA PRO A 178 -2.31 -1.38 -11.44
C PRO A 178 -3.42 -0.90 -12.37
N LEU A 179 -3.19 -1.03 -13.68
CA LEU A 179 -4.14 -0.67 -14.72
C LEU A 179 -4.60 -1.90 -15.51
N LEU A 180 -5.86 -1.92 -15.90
CA LEU A 180 -6.43 -2.90 -16.82
C LEU A 180 -6.75 -2.19 -18.14
N CYS A 181 -6.27 -2.72 -19.26
CA CYS A 181 -6.54 -2.24 -20.60
C CYS A 181 -7.29 -3.32 -21.38
N ILE A 182 -8.53 -3.01 -21.77
CA ILE A 182 -9.38 -3.87 -22.61
C ILE A 182 -9.81 -3.03 -23.82
N ASP A 183 -9.47 -3.51 -25.02
CA ASP A 183 -9.78 -2.85 -26.30
C ASP A 183 -9.39 -1.34 -26.30
N GLY A 184 -8.21 -1.01 -25.75
CA GLY A 184 -7.69 0.35 -25.68
C GLY A 184 -8.26 1.21 -24.55
N SER A 185 -9.21 0.69 -23.76
CA SER A 185 -9.82 1.40 -22.63
C SER A 185 -9.15 1.04 -21.31
N TYR A 186 -8.74 2.06 -20.56
CA TYR A 186 -8.10 1.88 -19.26
C TYR A 186 -9.11 1.86 -18.10
N ASP A 187 -8.82 1.02 -17.10
CA ASP A 187 -9.48 1.02 -15.80
C ASP A 187 -8.44 0.78 -14.69
N PHE A 188 -8.78 1.19 -13.47
CA PHE A 188 -8.04 0.82 -12.28
C PHE A 188 -8.59 -0.49 -11.74
N PHE A 189 -7.74 -1.36 -11.20
CA PHE A 189 -8.21 -2.58 -10.52
C PHE A 189 -7.35 -2.91 -9.31
N ILE A 190 -7.89 -3.66 -8.36
CA ILE A 190 -7.10 -4.14 -7.21
C ILE A 190 -6.65 -5.57 -7.52
N PRO A 191 -5.34 -5.83 -7.65
CA PRO A 191 -4.84 -7.13 -8.06
C PRO A 191 -4.91 -8.10 -6.87
N THR A 192 -6.04 -8.79 -6.73
CA THR A 192 -6.32 -9.72 -5.62
C THR A 192 -6.32 -11.21 -6.02
N ILE A 193 -6.12 -11.52 -7.31
CA ILE A 193 -6.24 -12.88 -7.82
C ILE A 193 -5.01 -13.69 -7.38
N SER A 194 -5.22 -14.57 -6.40
CA SER A 194 -4.13 -15.30 -5.75
C SER A 194 -3.44 -16.33 -6.64
N ASN A 195 -4.15 -16.85 -7.64
CA ASN A 195 -3.71 -17.98 -8.46
C ASN A 195 -2.70 -17.56 -9.54
N VAL A 196 -2.63 -16.26 -9.83
CA VAL A 196 -1.74 -15.64 -10.81
C VAL A 196 -0.66 -14.77 -10.15
N LYS A 197 -0.46 -14.91 -8.82
CA LYS A 197 0.53 -14.16 -8.02
C LYS A 197 0.47 -12.63 -8.21
N LEU A 198 -0.72 -12.06 -8.46
CA LEU A 198 -0.84 -10.63 -8.76
C LEU A 198 -0.87 -9.72 -7.51
N SER A 199 -0.91 -10.27 -6.29
CA SER A 199 -0.98 -9.42 -5.08
C SER A 199 0.33 -8.66 -4.86
N TYR A 200 0.32 -7.34 -5.05
CA TYR A 200 1.47 -6.50 -4.73
C TYR A 200 1.67 -6.33 -3.22
N CYS A 201 2.90 -6.50 -2.75
CA CYS A 201 3.25 -6.26 -1.35
C CYS A 201 4.00 -4.94 -1.18
N PHE A 202 3.33 -3.96 -0.60
CA PHE A 202 3.92 -2.65 -0.25
C PHE A 202 5.06 -2.66 0.77
N LYS A 203 5.46 -3.84 1.28
CA LYS A 203 6.53 -3.98 2.27
C LYS A 203 7.85 -4.43 1.65
N CYS A 204 7.78 -5.33 0.69
CA CYS A 204 8.95 -5.77 -0.08
C CYS A 204 8.96 -5.21 -1.50
N HIS A 205 7.94 -4.42 -1.87
CA HIS A 205 7.77 -3.81 -3.18
C HIS A 205 7.76 -4.82 -4.33
N ASP A 206 7.18 -5.99 -4.09
CA ASP A 206 7.17 -7.10 -5.06
C ASP A 206 5.83 -7.86 -5.05
N PHE A 207 5.60 -8.60 -6.12
CA PHE A 207 4.42 -9.44 -6.31
C PHE A 207 4.50 -10.72 -5.47
N GLY A 208 3.38 -11.04 -4.83
CA GLY A 208 3.23 -12.17 -3.94
C GLY A 208 2.00 -13.02 -4.27
N GLY A 209 2.12 -14.32 -3.99
CA GLY A 209 0.97 -15.21 -3.99
C GLY A 209 0.10 -15.06 -2.76
N LYS A 210 -0.89 -15.97 -2.62
CA LYS A 210 -1.68 -16.12 -1.40
C LYS A 210 -0.76 -16.20 -0.17
N ASP A 211 -1.11 -15.47 0.89
CA ASP A 211 -0.36 -15.43 2.15
C ASP A 211 1.06 -14.82 2.09
N HIS A 212 1.44 -14.09 1.03
CA HIS A 212 2.74 -13.42 0.96
C HIS A 212 3.02 -12.58 2.22
N ALA A 213 2.03 -11.89 2.79
CA ALA A 213 2.21 -11.12 4.02
C ALA A 213 2.77 -11.95 5.20
N ARG A 214 2.55 -13.27 5.23
CA ARG A 214 3.08 -14.20 6.24
C ARG A 214 4.54 -14.58 5.95
N SER A 215 4.89 -14.77 4.69
CA SER A 215 6.24 -15.18 4.24
C SER A 215 7.16 -14.01 3.90
N CYS A 216 6.65 -12.79 3.70
CA CYS A 216 7.36 -11.58 3.31
C CYS A 216 8.67 -11.40 4.11
N THR A 217 9.79 -11.41 3.41
CA THR A 217 11.15 -11.34 3.98
C THR A 217 11.53 -9.95 4.44
N ALA A 218 10.88 -8.90 3.89
CA ALA A 218 11.05 -7.52 4.34
C ALA A 218 10.56 -7.29 5.78
N ILE A 219 9.74 -8.18 6.33
CA ILE A 219 9.30 -8.12 7.73
C ILE A 219 10.17 -9.04 8.58
N CYS A 220 10.80 -8.48 9.61
CA CYS A 220 11.50 -9.28 10.60
C CYS A 220 10.55 -10.27 11.29
N LYS A 221 10.86 -11.58 11.21
CA LYS A 221 10.03 -12.62 11.82
C LYS A 221 10.08 -12.65 13.35
N LYS A 222 11.04 -11.93 13.96
CA LYS A 222 11.21 -11.84 15.42
C LYS A 222 10.38 -10.70 16.00
N CYS A 223 10.55 -9.48 15.49
CA CYS A 223 9.89 -8.29 16.03
C CYS A 223 8.74 -7.75 15.19
N GLY A 224 8.59 -8.22 13.95
CA GLY A 224 7.57 -7.75 13.02
C GLY A 224 7.86 -6.40 12.37
N SER A 225 9.00 -5.76 12.63
CA SER A 225 9.36 -4.48 12.00
C SER A 225 9.83 -4.68 10.56
N GLU A 226 9.54 -3.70 9.70
CA GLU A 226 10.07 -3.59 8.34
C GLU A 226 11.47 -2.93 8.35
N LYS A 227 11.70 -2.00 9.28
CA LYS A 227 12.99 -1.32 9.50
C LYS A 227 13.75 -2.04 10.61
N CYS A 228 14.17 -3.29 10.36
CA CYS A 228 14.87 -4.10 11.35
C CYS A 228 16.31 -4.38 10.93
N SER A 229 17.27 -3.78 11.61
CA SER A 229 18.70 -3.99 11.36
C SER A 229 19.35 -4.81 12.48
N ALA A 230 20.31 -5.64 12.08
CA ALA A 230 21.18 -6.38 12.98
C ALA A 230 22.28 -5.47 13.51
N ASP A 231 22.52 -5.55 14.82
CA ASP A 231 23.70 -5.05 15.48
C ASP A 231 24.55 -6.29 15.84
N PRO A 232 25.73 -6.47 15.21
CA PRO A 232 26.54 -7.69 15.36
C PRO A 232 26.89 -8.03 16.82
N ASN A 233 26.94 -7.02 17.69
CA ASN A 233 27.38 -7.16 19.07
C ASN A 233 26.23 -7.32 20.06
N VAL A 234 24.98 -7.36 19.59
CA VAL A 234 23.80 -7.37 20.45
C VAL A 234 23.00 -8.64 20.25
N ASN A 235 22.89 -9.42 21.33
CA ASN A 235 21.99 -10.56 21.42
C ASN A 235 21.18 -10.47 22.72
N ILE A 236 19.95 -9.98 22.62
CA ILE A 236 19.06 -9.78 23.77
C ILE A 236 18.04 -10.91 23.79
N PHE A 237 17.95 -11.63 24.91
CA PHE A 237 16.98 -12.69 25.10
C PHE A 237 15.71 -12.17 25.78
N CYS A 238 14.53 -12.53 25.26
CA CYS A 238 13.26 -12.25 25.92
C CYS A 238 12.79 -13.47 26.71
N GLU A 239 12.62 -13.34 28.02
CA GLU A 239 12.16 -14.43 28.89
C GLU A 239 10.72 -14.88 28.58
N LYS A 240 9.85 -13.95 28.16
CA LYS A 240 8.43 -14.23 27.89
C LYS A 240 8.22 -15.07 26.64
N CYS A 241 8.81 -14.66 25.50
CA CYS A 241 8.65 -15.37 24.22
C CYS A 241 9.80 -16.34 23.92
N ARG A 242 10.87 -16.31 24.72
CA ARG A 242 12.09 -17.14 24.56
C ARG A 242 12.79 -16.97 23.21
N ILE A 243 12.58 -15.82 22.56
CA ILE A 243 13.22 -15.46 21.29
C ILE A 243 14.43 -14.57 21.60
N SER A 244 15.53 -14.77 20.86
CA SER A 244 16.70 -13.89 20.86
C SER A 244 16.59 -12.80 19.80
N PHE A 245 17.00 -11.58 20.13
CA PHE A 245 16.90 -10.39 19.29
C PHE A 245 18.28 -9.83 19.00
N HIS A 246 18.50 -9.41 17.75
CA HIS A 246 19.80 -9.00 17.22
C HIS A 246 20.06 -7.48 17.34
N SER A 247 19.20 -6.74 18.03
CA SER A 247 19.39 -5.32 18.33
C SER A 247 18.38 -4.87 19.38
N LYS A 248 18.69 -3.80 20.11
CA LYS A 248 17.75 -3.20 21.08
C LYS A 248 16.46 -2.73 20.41
N LYS A 249 16.56 -2.14 19.21
CA LYS A 249 15.37 -1.75 18.40
C LYS A 249 14.49 -2.95 18.07
N CYS A 250 15.08 -4.09 17.71
CA CYS A 250 14.35 -5.33 17.44
C CYS A 250 13.66 -5.86 18.70
N PHE A 251 14.33 -5.79 19.85
CA PHE A 251 13.73 -6.13 21.14
C PHE A 251 12.61 -5.15 21.52
N ASP A 252 12.79 -3.84 21.46
CA ASP A 252 11.72 -2.91 21.87
C ASP A 252 10.48 -3.01 20.97
N ALA A 253 10.67 -3.25 19.67
CA ALA A 253 9.58 -3.40 18.71
C ALA A 253 8.73 -4.66 18.96
N HIS A 254 9.31 -5.78 19.42
CA HIS A 254 8.53 -7.02 19.59
C HIS A 254 7.51 -6.93 20.73
N SER A 255 7.77 -6.07 21.71
CA SER A 255 6.92 -5.83 22.88
C SER A 255 5.82 -4.80 22.61
N LYS A 256 5.89 -4.04 21.51
CA LYS A 256 4.93 -2.98 21.19
C LYS A 256 3.81 -3.50 20.27
N PRO A 257 2.54 -3.19 20.56
CA PRO A 257 1.44 -3.47 19.64
C PRO A 257 1.55 -2.59 18.40
N LYS A 258 1.22 -3.14 17.22
CA LYS A 258 1.23 -2.38 15.95
C LYS A 258 0.03 -1.45 15.79
N SER A 259 -1.04 -1.70 16.54
CA SER A 259 -2.25 -0.88 16.54
C SER A 259 -3.00 -1.13 17.84
N LEU A 260 -3.94 -0.24 18.18
CA LEU A 260 -4.72 -0.31 19.42
C LEU A 260 -5.41 -1.66 19.66
N LYS A 261 -5.78 -2.37 18.58
CA LYS A 261 -6.47 -3.67 18.66
C LYS A 261 -5.55 -4.88 18.47
N ALA A 262 -4.28 -4.67 18.15
CA ALA A 262 -3.36 -5.75 17.82
C ALA A 262 -2.47 -6.11 19.01
N LEU A 263 -2.38 -7.40 19.34
CA LEU A 263 -1.41 -7.86 20.35
C LEU A 263 0.04 -7.61 19.89
N PRO A 264 0.99 -7.40 20.82
CA PRO A 264 2.41 -7.33 20.51
C PRO A 264 2.93 -8.68 19.97
N PHE A 265 4.09 -8.66 19.30
CA PHE A 265 4.70 -9.88 18.75
C PHE A 265 5.06 -10.89 19.86
N CYS A 266 5.49 -10.39 21.02
CA CYS A 266 5.83 -11.20 22.20
C CYS A 266 4.68 -12.12 22.66
N GLU A 267 3.44 -11.67 22.50
CA GLU A 267 2.23 -12.41 22.88
C GLU A 267 1.71 -13.29 21.76
N LYS A 268 2.11 -13.03 20.52
CA LYS A 268 1.69 -13.81 19.35
C LYS A 268 2.59 -15.00 19.10
N TYR A 269 3.88 -14.85 19.36
CA TYR A 269 4.90 -15.83 19.01
C TYR A 269 5.73 -16.28 20.21
N GLU A 270 6.22 -17.49 20.13
CA GLU A 270 7.17 -18.09 21.08
C GLU A 270 8.17 -18.99 20.35
N TRP A 271 9.30 -19.28 20.98
CA TRP A 271 10.30 -20.17 20.42
C TRP A 271 9.97 -21.65 20.66
N CYS A 272 9.68 -22.46 19.62
CA CYS A 272 9.64 -23.94 19.76
C CYS A 272 11.09 -24.45 19.77
N GLN A 273 11.53 -24.99 20.91
CA GLN A 273 12.85 -25.61 21.05
C GLN A 273 13.05 -26.80 20.09
N LYS A 274 11.97 -27.56 19.80
CA LYS A 274 12.05 -28.72 18.89
C LYS A 274 12.32 -28.30 17.44
N CYS A 275 11.63 -27.29 16.91
CA CYS A 275 11.78 -26.85 15.51
C CYS A 275 12.79 -25.73 15.31
N ARG A 276 13.29 -25.14 16.40
CA ARG A 276 14.18 -23.97 16.45
C ARG A 276 13.66 -22.82 15.59
N ARG A 277 12.37 -22.49 15.75
CA ARG A 277 11.70 -21.38 15.05
C ARG A 277 10.75 -20.65 16.00
N ALA A 278 10.51 -19.38 15.69
CA ALA A 278 9.40 -18.63 16.26
C ALA A 278 8.09 -19.18 15.67
N VAL A 279 7.19 -19.62 16.54
CA VAL A 279 5.91 -20.26 16.21
C VAL A 279 4.80 -19.48 16.90
N LYS A 280 3.58 -19.57 16.36
CA LYS A 280 2.44 -18.89 16.97
C LYS A 280 2.07 -19.59 18.27
N ARG A 281 1.78 -18.82 19.32
CA ARG A 281 1.25 -19.36 20.57
C ARG A 281 -0.12 -19.97 20.34
N GLN A 282 -0.44 -21.00 21.12
CA GLN A 282 -1.78 -21.59 21.12
C GLN A 282 -2.83 -20.59 21.62
N SER A 283 -2.50 -19.79 22.64
CA SER A 283 -3.39 -18.75 23.19
C SER A 283 -3.86 -17.75 22.11
N TYR A 284 -2.97 -17.41 21.17
CA TYR A 284 -3.24 -16.51 20.06
C TYR A 284 -3.89 -17.21 18.86
N SER A 285 -3.29 -18.29 18.36
CA SER A 285 -3.73 -18.94 17.12
C SER A 285 -4.90 -19.90 17.28
N LYS A 286 -5.23 -20.29 18.53
CA LYS A 286 -6.17 -21.36 18.89
C LYS A 286 -5.82 -22.73 18.30
N VAL A 287 -4.61 -22.88 17.77
CA VAL A 287 -4.10 -24.11 17.17
C VAL A 287 -2.84 -24.52 17.93
N VAL A 288 -2.78 -25.79 18.33
CA VAL A 288 -1.57 -26.35 18.95
C VAL A 288 -0.46 -26.41 17.90
N HIS A 289 0.70 -25.85 18.23
CA HIS A 289 1.84 -25.93 17.34
C HIS A 289 2.35 -27.37 17.25
N SER A 290 2.20 -27.97 16.07
CA SER A 290 2.84 -29.24 15.73
C SER A 290 4.19 -28.96 15.07
N CYS A 291 5.28 -29.18 15.80
CA CYS A 291 6.65 -29.05 15.27
C CYS A 291 6.84 -30.17 14.20
N ARG A 292 6.53 -29.91 12.91
CA ARG A 292 6.81 -30.82 11.78
C ARG A 292 8.29 -30.74 11.36
N VAL A 293 9.15 -31.09 12.30
CA VAL A 293 10.61 -31.15 12.11
C VAL A 293 10.99 -32.61 12.11
N TYR A 294 11.67 -33.00 11.06
CA TYR A 294 12.25 -34.32 10.94
C TYR A 294 13.76 -34.09 11.14
N PHE A 295 14.37 -34.87 12.01
CA PHE A 295 15.82 -34.93 12.17
C PHE A 295 16.26 -36.31 11.68
N CYS A 296 17.40 -36.37 11.01
CA CYS A 296 18.01 -37.66 10.68
C CYS A 296 18.45 -38.34 11.97
N ARG A 297 18.07 -39.60 12.20
CA ARG A 297 18.45 -40.33 13.41
C ARG A 297 19.96 -40.63 13.47
N PHE A 298 20.64 -40.64 12.33
CA PHE A 298 22.06 -41.00 12.25
C PHE A 298 22.99 -39.81 12.49
N CYS A 299 22.60 -38.62 12.07
CA CYS A 299 23.48 -37.44 12.08
C CYS A 299 22.86 -36.21 12.74
N ASP A 300 21.63 -36.32 13.25
CA ASP A 300 20.86 -35.27 13.94
C ASP A 300 20.68 -33.96 13.12
N GLU A 301 20.98 -34.03 11.82
CA GLU A 301 20.72 -32.95 10.88
C GLU A 301 19.23 -32.83 10.57
N LYS A 302 18.77 -31.60 10.39
CA LYS A 302 17.38 -31.30 10.07
C LYS A 302 17.06 -31.68 8.62
N VAL A 303 16.04 -32.51 8.41
CA VAL A 303 15.59 -32.94 7.08
C VAL A 303 14.24 -32.30 6.69
N SER A 304 14.03 -32.10 5.39
CA SER A 304 12.91 -31.34 4.83
C SER A 304 11.57 -32.09 4.87
N HIS A 305 11.59 -33.42 4.81
CA HIS A 305 10.43 -34.31 4.82
C HIS A 305 10.70 -35.55 5.68
N ARG A 306 9.66 -36.32 6.02
CA ARG A 306 9.77 -37.58 6.80
C ARG A 306 10.68 -38.64 6.14
N TYR A 307 11.13 -38.44 4.91
CA TYR A 307 11.98 -39.36 4.15
C TYR A 307 13.45 -39.34 4.64
N GLU A 308 13.64 -39.75 5.89
CA GLU A 308 14.94 -39.93 6.53
C GLU A 308 15.89 -40.78 5.66
N TRP A 309 15.38 -41.85 5.04
CA TRP A 309 16.13 -42.74 4.16
C TRP A 309 16.80 -42.01 2.97
N ALA A 310 16.16 -40.98 2.42
CA ALA A 310 16.68 -40.25 1.28
C ALA A 310 17.88 -39.38 1.68
N HIS A 311 17.81 -38.79 2.87
CA HIS A 311 18.93 -38.04 3.45
C HIS A 311 20.08 -38.98 3.83
N VAL A 312 19.79 -40.16 4.40
CA VAL A 312 20.82 -41.19 4.69
C VAL A 312 21.56 -41.62 3.42
N LYS A 313 20.85 -41.81 2.30
CA LYS A 313 21.49 -42.14 1.02
C LYS A 313 22.37 -41.01 0.47
N ALA A 314 21.95 -39.76 0.65
CA ALA A 314 22.63 -38.59 0.10
C ALA A 314 23.81 -38.08 0.96
N ASN A 315 23.80 -38.32 2.27
CA ASN A 315 24.83 -37.83 3.19
C ASN A 315 25.84 -38.95 3.54
N PRO A 316 27.13 -38.82 3.14
CA PRO A 316 28.16 -39.84 3.35
C PRO A 316 28.38 -40.23 4.82
N ASN A 317 28.26 -39.29 5.76
CA ASN A 317 28.44 -39.54 7.18
C ASN A 317 27.30 -40.40 7.74
N CYS A 318 26.06 -40.08 7.38
CA CYS A 318 24.89 -40.83 7.82
C CYS A 318 24.89 -42.23 7.17
N LYS A 319 25.37 -42.37 5.92
CA LYS A 319 25.55 -43.64 5.22
C LYS A 319 26.55 -44.56 5.94
N LYS A 320 27.71 -44.03 6.35
CA LYS A 320 28.73 -44.79 7.10
C LYS A 320 28.17 -45.32 8.43
N LEU A 321 27.54 -44.45 9.22
CA LEU A 321 26.93 -44.83 10.50
C LEU A 321 25.78 -45.83 10.33
N PHE A 322 25.03 -45.73 9.24
CA PHE A 322 23.96 -46.68 8.92
C PHE A 322 24.51 -48.09 8.66
N TYR A 323 25.60 -48.22 7.89
CA TYR A 323 26.25 -49.51 7.63
C TYR A 323 26.98 -50.08 8.86
N GLU A 324 27.42 -49.22 9.78
CA GLU A 324 28.07 -49.62 11.04
C GLU A 324 27.07 -49.99 12.15
N SER A 325 25.81 -49.58 12.04
CA SER A 325 24.75 -50.00 12.96
C SER A 325 24.24 -51.41 12.63
N GLU A 326 24.12 -52.30 13.63
CA GLU A 326 23.82 -53.74 13.50
C GLU A 326 22.44 -54.12 12.88
N TYR A 327 21.77 -53.22 12.16
CA TYR A 327 20.45 -53.46 11.56
C TYR A 327 20.42 -53.21 10.04
N PRO A 328 20.90 -54.16 9.21
CA PRO A 328 20.85 -54.07 7.75
C PRO A 328 19.44 -54.21 7.13
N SER A 329 18.41 -54.52 7.92
CA SER A 329 17.10 -54.97 7.43
C SER A 329 16.23 -53.89 6.77
N LEU A 330 16.67 -52.62 6.72
CA LEU A 330 15.94 -51.52 6.08
C LEU A 330 16.32 -51.29 4.61
N LEU A 331 17.20 -52.11 4.02
CA LEU A 331 17.63 -52.01 2.62
C LEU A 331 16.78 -52.81 1.63
N ALA A 332 15.72 -53.50 2.06
CA ALA A 332 14.88 -54.26 1.12
C ALA A 332 14.09 -53.31 0.19
N PRO A 333 14.30 -53.37 -1.14
CA PRO A 333 13.45 -52.65 -2.08
C PRO A 333 12.08 -53.34 -2.16
N GLN A 334 10.99 -52.56 -2.06
CA GLN A 334 9.69 -52.94 -2.60
C GLN A 334 9.60 -52.55 -4.06
#